data_AF-A0AAN0MH92-F1
#
_entry.id   AF-A0AAN0MH92-F1
#
_cell.length_a   1.000
_cell.length_b   1.000
_cell.length_c   1.000
_cell.angle_alpha   90.00
_cell.angle_beta   90.00
_cell.angle_gamma   90.00
#
_symmetry.space_group_name_H-M   'P 1'
#
loop_
_entity.id
_entity.type
_entity.pdbx_description
1 polymer ?
#
loop_
_entity_poly.entity_id
_entity_poly.type
_entity_poly.pdbx_seq_one_letter_code
_entity_poly.pdbx_strand_id
1 'polypeptide(L)'
;MHPRYLWSLDGSLDSHLIIGRALFFDALSAIVEGTAPQLRGLWIRRMRTDSVTGLSFSHTLLDGFLRAHDVPHRIVRVPMDLGVTDLADHLQQITDAGPLDTDENDADARLHHLVDQLNSAAAAADELLWVYIDNPPAGLLAQTQVQLEHFVQAVLGQSHLRIVIAGYETVGLHNALSENVADARRANRPNLLVEHLADFSLRDIELSVKAMADALDLGWGPEMIAHTARFAVRNIPAKFGTLYDPSHFRTVSDIVREEARRTMPS
;
A
#
# COMPACT_ATOMS: atom_id res chain seq x y z
N MET A 1 5.79 16.70 -13.56
CA MET A 1 6.57 15.61 -12.93
C MET A 1 5.70 15.05 -11.82
N HIS A 2 5.35 13.76 -11.85
CA HIS A 2 4.46 13.16 -10.86
C HIS A 2 5.15 13.01 -9.49
N PRO A 3 4.42 13.11 -8.37
CA PRO A 3 5.01 13.05 -7.05
C PRO A 3 5.41 11.61 -6.68
N ARG A 4 6.70 11.35 -6.50
CA ARG A 4 7.20 10.04 -6.02
C ARG A 4 6.79 9.71 -4.58
N TYR A 5 6.28 10.68 -3.84
CA TYR A 5 5.84 10.55 -2.46
C TYR A 5 4.67 11.49 -2.21
N LEU A 6 3.58 10.99 -1.64
CA LEU A 6 2.50 11.84 -1.18
C LEU A 6 2.75 12.24 0.27
N TRP A 7 2.86 13.54 0.54
CA TRP A 7 2.97 14.07 1.90
C TRP A 7 1.60 14.29 2.56
N SER A 8 0.54 14.46 1.76
CA SER A 8 -0.87 14.39 2.18
C SER A 8 -1.73 13.80 1.07
N LEU A 9 -2.95 13.37 1.41
CA LEU A 9 -3.85 12.69 0.46
C LEU A 9 -4.35 13.59 -0.68
N ASP A 10 -4.56 14.86 -0.41
CA ASP A 10 -5.12 15.84 -1.36
C ASP A 10 -4.17 17.00 -1.67
N GLY A 11 -2.93 16.92 -1.18
CA GLY A 11 -1.94 17.99 -1.34
C GLY A 11 -2.21 19.23 -0.48
N SER A 12 -3.13 19.17 0.48
CA SER A 12 -3.41 20.26 1.43
C SER A 12 -2.80 19.99 2.80
N LEU A 13 -2.55 21.08 3.53
CA LEU A 13 -2.14 21.03 4.93
C LEU A 13 -3.27 20.51 5.82
N ASP A 14 -4.53 20.69 5.46
CA ASP A 14 -5.67 20.32 6.31
C ASP A 14 -5.98 18.81 6.29
N SER A 15 -5.39 18.09 5.33
CA SER A 15 -5.52 16.65 5.19
C SER A 15 -4.60 15.86 6.12
N HIS A 16 -4.71 14.54 6.04
CA HIS A 16 -3.87 13.61 6.77
C HIS A 16 -2.45 13.69 6.21
N LEU A 17 -1.50 14.10 7.07
CA LEU A 17 -0.08 14.01 6.74
C LEU A 17 0.34 12.54 6.74
N ILE A 18 1.15 12.19 5.75
CA ILE A 18 1.63 10.83 5.54
C ILE A 18 3.07 10.79 6.00
N ILE A 19 3.38 9.92 6.96
CA ILE A 19 4.71 9.74 7.56
C ILE A 19 5.02 8.25 7.57
N GLY A 20 6.27 7.88 7.27
CA GLY A 20 6.76 6.50 7.41
C GLY A 20 6.31 5.54 6.31
N ARG A 21 5.87 6.07 5.16
CA ARG A 21 5.37 5.29 4.01
C ARG A 21 6.28 5.36 2.78
N ALA A 22 7.57 5.67 2.95
CA ALA A 22 8.50 5.84 1.84
C ALA A 22 8.62 4.55 1.00
N LEU A 23 8.74 3.40 1.67
CA LEU A 23 8.85 2.12 0.99
C LEU A 23 7.60 1.77 0.17
N PHE A 24 6.41 2.09 0.67
CA PHE A 24 5.14 1.94 -0.06
C PHE A 24 5.17 2.72 -1.38
N PHE A 25 5.50 4.01 -1.32
CA PHE A 25 5.52 4.86 -2.52
C PHE A 25 6.66 4.55 -3.48
N ASP A 26 7.84 4.16 -2.97
CA ASP A 26 8.95 3.70 -3.81
C ASP A 26 8.53 2.46 -4.62
N ALA A 27 7.82 1.51 -3.98
CA ALA A 27 7.31 0.31 -4.63
C ALA A 27 6.24 0.64 -5.69
N LEU A 28 5.26 1.49 -5.35
CA LEU A 28 4.24 1.92 -6.31
C LEU A 28 4.85 2.67 -7.49
N SER A 29 5.79 3.58 -7.24
CA SER A 29 6.54 4.29 -8.28
C SER A 29 7.28 3.30 -9.17
N ALA A 30 7.94 2.27 -8.60
CA ALA A 30 8.65 1.28 -9.39
C ALA A 30 7.73 0.43 -10.29
N ILE A 31 6.51 0.15 -9.83
CA ILE A 31 5.47 -0.54 -10.60
C ILE A 31 4.96 0.36 -11.73
N VAL A 32 4.55 1.59 -11.41
CA VAL A 32 3.99 2.57 -12.36
C VAL A 32 5.01 2.99 -13.42
N GLU A 33 6.24 3.29 -13.02
CA GLU A 33 7.32 3.68 -13.93
C GLU A 33 7.90 2.47 -14.70
N GLY A 34 7.46 1.23 -14.41
CA GLY A 34 7.97 0.02 -15.05
C GLY A 34 9.43 -0.32 -14.73
N THR A 35 10.02 0.30 -13.70
CA THR A 35 11.44 0.09 -13.35
C THR A 35 11.70 -1.23 -12.63
N ALA A 36 10.66 -1.88 -12.09
CA ALA A 36 10.72 -3.22 -11.49
C ALA A 36 9.66 -4.13 -12.13
N PRO A 37 9.90 -4.68 -13.34
CA PRO A 37 8.88 -5.37 -14.12
C PRO A 37 8.39 -6.68 -13.50
N GLN A 38 9.11 -7.25 -12.53
CA GLN A 38 8.69 -8.44 -11.78
C GLN A 38 7.95 -8.11 -10.47
N LEU A 39 7.93 -6.84 -10.07
CA LEU A 39 7.17 -6.41 -8.90
C LEU A 39 5.68 -6.29 -9.30
N ARG A 40 4.84 -7.13 -8.70
CA ARG A 40 3.41 -7.23 -9.05
C ARG A 40 2.48 -6.68 -7.98
N GLY A 41 3.02 -6.26 -6.85
CA GLY A 41 2.20 -5.84 -5.74
C GLY A 41 2.96 -5.66 -4.44
N LEU A 42 2.20 -5.43 -3.38
CA LEU A 42 2.70 -5.19 -2.04
C LEU A 42 2.00 -6.07 -1.03
N TRP A 43 2.75 -6.48 -0.01
CA TRP A 43 2.20 -7.10 1.19
C TRP A 43 2.54 -6.24 2.40
N ILE A 44 1.52 -5.60 2.95
CA ILE A 44 1.60 -4.69 4.08
C ILE A 44 1.39 -5.50 5.35
N ARG A 45 2.44 -5.70 6.14
CA ARG A 45 2.42 -6.50 7.37
C ARG A 45 2.55 -5.59 8.58
N ARG A 46 1.85 -5.90 9.66
CA ARG A 46 2.07 -5.23 10.93
C ARG A 46 3.25 -5.85 11.66
N MET A 47 4.07 -5.02 12.30
CA MET A 47 5.01 -5.51 13.31
C MET A 47 4.29 -5.93 14.61
N ARG A 48 3.11 -5.36 14.83
CA ARG A 48 2.28 -5.54 16.02
C ARG A 48 0.85 -5.89 15.62
N THR A 49 0.48 -7.16 15.79
CA THR A 49 -0.82 -7.71 15.35
C THR A 49 -2.01 -7.27 16.22
N ASP A 50 -1.74 -6.71 17.41
CA ASP A 50 -2.72 -6.11 18.32
C ASP A 50 -3.18 -4.71 17.88
N SER A 51 -2.52 -4.11 16.90
CA SER A 51 -2.88 -2.82 16.31
C SER A 51 -3.55 -3.02 14.95
N VAL A 52 -4.60 -2.23 14.67
CA VAL A 52 -5.19 -2.11 13.32
C VAL A 52 -4.77 -0.82 12.62
N THR A 53 -3.92 -0.03 13.28
CA THR A 53 -3.53 1.31 12.82
C THR A 53 -2.80 1.24 11.49
N GLY A 54 -3.30 1.99 10.50
CA GLY A 54 -2.62 2.22 9.22
C GLY A 54 -2.94 1.22 8.09
N LEU A 55 -3.60 0.09 8.38
CA LEU A 55 -3.94 -0.90 7.34
C LEU A 55 -4.97 -0.33 6.36
N SER A 56 -6.17 0.03 6.85
CA SER A 56 -7.24 0.61 6.03
C SER A 56 -6.83 1.91 5.31
N PHE A 57 -5.94 2.68 5.92
CA PHE A 57 -5.38 3.91 5.34
C PHE A 57 -4.58 3.62 4.07
N SER A 58 -3.98 2.44 3.94
CA SER A 58 -3.13 2.09 2.79
C SER A 58 -3.93 1.94 1.49
N HIS A 59 -5.22 1.59 1.56
CA HIS A 59 -6.11 1.65 0.39
C HIS A 59 -6.27 3.10 -0.10
N THR A 60 -6.52 4.03 0.82
CA THR A 60 -6.65 5.46 0.48
C THR A 60 -5.34 6.02 -0.08
N LEU A 61 -4.18 5.58 0.42
CA LEU A 61 -2.88 5.95 -0.15
C LEU A 61 -2.69 5.42 -1.58
N LEU A 62 -3.09 4.18 -1.85
CA LEU A 62 -3.04 3.59 -3.18
C LEU A 62 -3.87 4.43 -4.17
N ASP A 63 -5.14 4.71 -3.83
CA ASP A 63 -6.03 5.52 -4.67
C ASP A 63 -5.48 6.92 -4.90
N GLY A 64 -5.05 7.61 -3.84
CA GLY A 64 -4.44 8.94 -3.96
C GLY A 64 -3.18 8.94 -4.85
N PHE A 65 -2.31 7.93 -4.70
CA PHE A 65 -1.08 7.84 -5.47
C PHE A 65 -1.35 7.58 -6.95
N LEU A 66 -2.20 6.60 -7.27
CA LEU A 66 -2.49 6.25 -8.66
C LEU A 66 -3.18 7.41 -9.40
N ARG A 67 -4.09 8.15 -8.73
CA ARG A 67 -4.69 9.37 -9.28
C ARG A 67 -3.67 10.47 -9.55
N ALA A 68 -2.68 10.66 -8.67
CA ALA A 68 -1.63 11.67 -8.85
C ALA A 68 -0.67 11.34 -10.02
N HIS A 69 -0.62 10.08 -10.45
CA HIS A 69 0.25 9.58 -11.51
C HIS A 69 -0.40 9.51 -12.90
N ASP A 70 -1.69 9.84 -13.02
CA ASP A 70 -2.45 9.86 -14.29
C ASP A 70 -2.32 8.56 -15.11
N VAL A 71 -2.20 7.42 -14.43
CA VAL A 71 -2.14 6.09 -15.05
C VAL A 71 -3.57 5.55 -15.17
N PRO A 72 -4.01 5.01 -16.31
CA PRO A 72 -5.28 4.29 -16.40
C PRO A 72 -5.31 3.10 -15.41
N HIS A 73 -6.18 3.20 -14.41
CA HIS A 73 -6.27 2.19 -13.37
C HIS A 73 -7.70 2.07 -12.82
N ARG A 74 -7.96 0.89 -12.27
CA ARG A 74 -9.12 0.61 -11.43
C ARG A 74 -8.66 -0.06 -10.15
N ILE A 75 -9.31 0.26 -9.04
CA ILE A 75 -9.08 -0.42 -7.76
C ILE A 75 -10.36 -1.17 -7.39
N VAL A 76 -10.21 -2.45 -7.10
CA VAL A 76 -11.24 -3.27 -6.47
C VAL A 76 -10.79 -3.56 -5.04
N ARG A 77 -11.59 -3.09 -4.08
CA ARG A 77 -11.38 -3.36 -2.66
C ARG A 77 -12.17 -4.60 -2.26
N VAL A 78 -11.49 -5.58 -1.72
CA VAL A 78 -12.04 -6.86 -1.28
C VAL A 78 -12.11 -6.85 0.24
N PRO A 79 -13.26 -6.49 0.83
CA PRO A 79 -13.47 -6.63 2.27
C PRO A 79 -13.46 -8.10 2.65
N MET A 80 -12.79 -8.44 3.75
CA MET A 80 -12.70 -9.82 4.22
C MET A 80 -13.34 -9.91 5.60
N ASP A 81 -14.45 -10.62 5.70
CA ASP A 81 -15.15 -10.88 6.95
C ASP A 81 -14.99 -12.36 7.36
N LEU A 82 -15.50 -12.69 8.56
CA LEU A 82 -15.48 -14.05 9.10
C LEU A 82 -16.32 -15.06 8.29
N GLY A 83 -17.17 -14.58 7.37
CA GLY A 83 -18.12 -15.39 6.62
C GLY A 83 -17.60 -15.86 5.25
N VAL A 84 -16.47 -15.34 4.77
CA VAL A 84 -15.92 -15.75 3.46
C VAL A 84 -15.36 -17.16 3.53
N THR A 85 -16.16 -18.13 3.10
CA THR A 85 -15.77 -19.56 2.96
C THR A 85 -15.32 -19.93 1.55
N ASP A 86 -15.81 -19.19 0.54
CA ASP A 86 -15.42 -19.32 -0.86
C ASP A 86 -14.95 -17.96 -1.37
N LEU A 87 -13.64 -17.81 -1.53
CA LEU A 87 -13.00 -16.60 -2.00
C LEU A 87 -13.30 -16.35 -3.49
N ALA A 88 -13.47 -17.39 -4.31
CA ALA A 88 -13.76 -17.24 -5.73
C ALA A 88 -15.13 -16.61 -5.92
N ASP A 89 -16.15 -17.14 -5.23
CA ASP A 89 -17.51 -16.58 -5.23
C ASP A 89 -17.53 -15.13 -4.74
N HIS A 90 -16.82 -14.86 -3.64
CA HIS A 90 -16.76 -13.52 -3.06
C HIS A 90 -16.11 -12.51 -4.00
N LEU A 91 -14.98 -12.89 -4.61
CA LEU A 91 -14.29 -12.04 -5.59
C LEU A 91 -15.13 -11.85 -6.85
N GLN A 92 -15.81 -12.89 -7.34
CA GLN A 92 -16.71 -12.78 -8.49
C GLN A 92 -17.81 -11.74 -8.24
N GLN A 93 -18.45 -11.80 -7.06
CA GLN A 93 -19.51 -10.84 -6.68
C GLN A 93 -18.99 -9.40 -6.57
N ILE A 94 -17.80 -9.21 -5.99
CA ILE A 94 -17.23 -7.86 -5.80
C ILE A 94 -16.74 -7.26 -7.11
N THR A 95 -16.20 -8.09 -8.00
CA THR A 95 -15.62 -7.63 -9.27
C THR A 95 -16.64 -7.51 -10.40
N ASP A 96 -17.87 -7.98 -10.19
CA ASP A 96 -18.90 -8.15 -11.22
C ASP A 96 -18.37 -8.97 -12.41
N ALA A 97 -17.55 -9.97 -12.12
CA ALA A 97 -17.01 -10.87 -13.13
C ALA A 97 -18.12 -11.78 -13.67
N GLY A 98 -17.96 -12.20 -14.93
CA GLY A 98 -18.90 -13.11 -15.58
C GLY A 98 -19.03 -14.45 -14.83
N PRO A 99 -20.02 -15.28 -15.21
CA PRO A 99 -20.14 -16.62 -14.64
C PRO A 99 -18.83 -17.39 -14.79
N LEU A 100 -18.41 -18.07 -13.73
CA LEU A 100 -17.29 -19.00 -13.75
C LEU A 100 -17.82 -20.28 -14.39
N ASP A 101 -17.71 -20.36 -15.72
CA ASP A 101 -18.28 -21.42 -16.56
C ASP A 101 -17.40 -22.69 -16.49
N THR A 102 -17.15 -23.15 -15.27
CA THR A 102 -16.35 -24.34 -14.98
C THR A 102 -17.27 -25.39 -14.39
N ASP A 103 -17.42 -26.52 -15.08
CA ASP A 103 -18.02 -27.77 -14.52
C ASP A 103 -17.21 -28.34 -13.33
N GLU A 104 -16.15 -27.64 -12.92
CA GLU A 104 -15.22 -28.06 -11.90
C GLU A 104 -15.69 -27.58 -10.53
N ASN A 105 -16.01 -28.54 -9.65
CA ASN A 105 -16.08 -28.33 -8.19
C ASN A 105 -14.70 -27.98 -7.57
N ASP A 106 -13.69 -27.69 -8.40
CA ASP A 106 -12.36 -27.32 -7.96
C ASP A 106 -12.27 -25.81 -7.77
N ALA A 107 -12.17 -25.39 -6.51
CA ALA A 107 -12.07 -23.99 -6.13
C ALA A 107 -10.83 -23.30 -6.72
N ASP A 108 -9.73 -24.04 -6.94
CA ASP A 108 -8.48 -23.46 -7.45
C ASP A 108 -8.60 -23.13 -8.93
N ALA A 109 -9.17 -24.04 -9.73
CA ALA A 109 -9.42 -23.80 -11.14
C ALA A 109 -10.39 -22.63 -11.36
N ARG A 110 -11.42 -22.53 -10.51
CA ARG A 110 -12.35 -21.39 -10.49
C ARG A 110 -11.65 -20.06 -10.22
N LEU A 111 -10.71 -20.01 -9.26
CA LEU A 111 -9.91 -18.83 -8.98
C LEU A 111 -9.01 -18.44 -10.16
N HIS A 112 -8.37 -19.42 -10.80
CA HIS A 112 -7.55 -19.17 -11.99
C HIS A 112 -8.39 -18.61 -13.14
N HIS A 113 -9.56 -19.20 -13.40
CA HIS A 113 -10.46 -18.72 -14.43
C HIS A 113 -10.94 -17.28 -14.14
N LEU A 114 -11.31 -16.99 -12.89
CA LEU A 114 -11.67 -15.63 -12.46
C LEU A 114 -10.53 -14.64 -12.73
N VAL A 115 -9.31 -15.00 -12.34
CA VAL A 115 -8.13 -14.14 -12.54
C VAL A 115 -7.86 -13.88 -14.03
N ASP A 116 -8.00 -14.89 -14.88
CA ASP A 116 -7.83 -14.73 -16.34
C ASP A 116 -8.92 -13.83 -16.94
N GLN A 117 -10.17 -13.96 -16.49
CA GLN A 117 -11.26 -13.06 -16.89
C GLN A 117 -10.98 -11.61 -16.48
N LEU A 118 -10.54 -11.38 -15.24
CA LEU A 118 -10.20 -10.05 -14.73
C LEU A 118 -9.04 -9.43 -15.49
N ASN A 119 -7.99 -10.22 -15.76
CA ASN A 119 -6.84 -9.76 -16.56
C ASN A 119 -7.26 -9.39 -17.99
N SER A 120 -8.10 -10.22 -18.61
CA SER A 120 -8.60 -9.98 -19.97
C SER A 120 -9.48 -8.73 -20.04
N ALA A 121 -10.32 -8.51 -19.04
CA ALA A 121 -11.15 -7.30 -18.94
C ALA A 121 -10.31 -6.04 -18.75
N ALA A 122 -9.31 -6.08 -17.86
CA ALA A 122 -8.39 -4.96 -17.64
C ALA A 122 -7.54 -4.67 -18.90
N ALA A 123 -7.08 -5.71 -19.60
CA ALA A 123 -6.38 -5.57 -20.87
C ALA A 123 -7.26 -4.94 -21.97
N ALA A 124 -8.53 -5.35 -22.06
CA ALA A 124 -9.48 -4.77 -23.02
C ALA A 124 -9.79 -3.30 -22.75
N ALA A 125 -9.71 -2.87 -21.49
CA ALA A 125 -9.86 -1.48 -21.07
C ALA A 125 -8.53 -0.67 -21.08
N ASP A 126 -7.41 -1.30 -21.45
CA ASP A 126 -6.06 -0.72 -21.41
C ASP A 126 -5.70 -0.10 -20.04
N GLU A 127 -6.08 -0.79 -18.97
CA GLU A 127 -5.85 -0.34 -17.59
C GLU A 127 -5.08 -1.37 -16.76
N LEU A 128 -4.56 -0.91 -15.61
CA LEU A 128 -4.15 -1.80 -14.52
C LEU A 128 -5.29 -1.97 -13.52
N LEU A 129 -5.68 -3.21 -13.27
CA LEU A 129 -6.60 -3.55 -12.19
C LEU A 129 -5.81 -3.89 -10.91
N TRP A 130 -6.02 -3.06 -9.88
CA TRP A 130 -5.47 -3.27 -8.54
C TRP A 130 -6.51 -3.96 -7.66
N VAL A 131 -6.15 -5.14 -7.13
CA VAL A 131 -6.94 -5.85 -6.12
C VAL A 131 -6.36 -5.53 -4.76
N TYR A 132 -7.13 -4.83 -3.92
CA TYR A 132 -6.76 -4.52 -2.55
C TYR A 132 -7.50 -5.45 -1.59
N ILE A 133 -6.79 -6.32 -0.88
CA ILE A 133 -7.36 -7.26 0.07
C ILE A 133 -7.22 -6.70 1.49
N ASP A 134 -8.35 -6.43 2.14
CA ASP A 134 -8.40 -5.96 3.52
C ASP A 134 -8.02 -7.07 4.51
N ASN A 135 -7.38 -6.70 5.62
CA ASN A 135 -7.15 -7.64 6.72
C ASN A 135 -8.46 -8.03 7.41
N PRO A 136 -8.80 -9.33 7.55
CA PRO A 136 -9.95 -9.76 8.32
C PRO A 136 -9.68 -9.53 9.82
N PRO A 137 -10.57 -8.82 10.55
CA PRO A 137 -10.34 -8.49 11.96
C PRO A 137 -10.12 -9.71 12.87
N ALA A 138 -10.71 -10.85 12.51
CA ALA A 138 -10.66 -12.08 13.30
C ALA A 138 -9.87 -13.22 12.60
N GLY A 139 -9.10 -12.89 11.56
CA GLY A 139 -8.36 -13.87 10.77
C GLY A 139 -9.23 -14.60 9.74
N LEU A 140 -8.59 -15.47 8.95
CA LEU A 140 -9.26 -16.32 7.96
C LEU A 140 -9.40 -17.76 8.46
N LEU A 141 -10.45 -18.42 7.98
CA LEU A 141 -10.57 -19.87 8.03
C LEU A 141 -9.43 -20.52 7.21
N ALA A 142 -8.97 -21.70 7.63
CA ALA A 142 -7.84 -22.38 6.99
C ALA A 142 -8.04 -22.61 5.48
N GLN A 143 -9.26 -22.97 5.06
CA GLN A 143 -9.61 -23.13 3.66
C GLN A 143 -9.47 -21.81 2.88
N THR A 144 -9.95 -20.70 3.43
CA THR A 144 -9.83 -19.37 2.82
C THR A 144 -8.37 -18.90 2.76
N GLN A 145 -7.51 -19.31 3.70
CA GLN A 145 -6.07 -19.03 3.64
C GLN A 145 -5.41 -19.72 2.44
N VAL A 146 -5.73 -21.00 2.21
CA VAL A 146 -5.24 -21.74 1.05
C VAL A 146 -5.72 -21.07 -0.24
N GLN A 147 -7.02 -20.78 -0.36
CA GLN A 147 -7.56 -20.07 -1.52
C GLN A 147 -6.90 -18.71 -1.76
N LEU A 148 -6.59 -17.96 -0.69
CA LEU A 148 -5.85 -16.71 -0.80
C LEU A 148 -4.44 -16.94 -1.36
N GLU A 149 -3.72 -17.97 -0.91
CA GLU A 149 -2.40 -18.31 -1.47
C GLU A 149 -2.47 -18.61 -2.98
N HIS A 150 -3.44 -19.42 -3.41
CA HIS A 150 -3.68 -19.74 -4.82
C HIS A 150 -4.08 -18.50 -5.63
N PHE A 151 -4.97 -17.67 -5.10
CA PHE A 151 -5.37 -16.41 -5.74
C PHE A 151 -4.17 -15.48 -5.96
N VAL A 152 -3.33 -15.30 -4.94
CA VAL A 152 -2.16 -14.43 -5.05
C VAL A 152 -1.20 -14.96 -6.12
N GLN A 153 -0.94 -16.27 -6.15
CA GLN A 153 -0.10 -16.89 -7.18
C GLN A 153 -0.65 -16.68 -8.59
N ALA A 154 -1.96 -16.86 -8.76
CA ALA A 154 -2.63 -16.62 -10.03
C ALA A 154 -2.46 -15.15 -10.48
N VAL A 155 -2.68 -14.18 -9.58
CA VAL A 155 -2.54 -12.74 -9.88
C VAL A 155 -1.10 -12.36 -10.24
N LEU A 156 -0.10 -12.93 -9.57
CA LEU A 156 1.32 -12.66 -9.85
C LEU A 156 1.72 -13.02 -11.30
N GLY A 157 1.04 -14.01 -11.89
CA GLY A 157 1.25 -14.42 -13.28
C GLY A 157 0.72 -13.45 -14.34
N GLN A 158 -0.12 -12.49 -13.95
CA GLN A 158 -0.85 -11.65 -14.90
C GLN A 158 -0.15 -10.31 -15.19
N SER A 159 -0.33 -9.79 -16.41
CA SER A 159 0.30 -8.54 -16.84
C SER A 159 -0.50 -7.29 -16.44
N HIS A 160 -1.84 -7.36 -16.44
CA HIS A 160 -2.74 -6.23 -16.14
C HIS A 160 -3.28 -6.23 -14.71
N LEU A 161 -2.93 -7.22 -13.89
CA LEU A 161 -3.34 -7.27 -12.49
C LEU A 161 -2.21 -6.88 -11.54
N ARG A 162 -2.55 -6.15 -10.49
CA ARG A 162 -1.69 -5.83 -9.35
C ARG A 162 -2.42 -6.13 -8.07
N ILE A 163 -1.68 -6.41 -7.00
CA ILE A 163 -2.27 -6.77 -5.72
C ILE A 163 -1.65 -6.01 -4.55
N VAL A 164 -2.49 -5.59 -3.61
CA VAL A 164 -2.06 -5.13 -2.30
C VAL A 164 -2.77 -5.97 -1.25
N ILE A 165 -1.99 -6.60 -0.38
CA ILE A 165 -2.49 -7.43 0.70
C ILE A 165 -2.20 -6.69 2.00
N ALA A 166 -3.24 -6.39 2.78
CA ALA A 166 -3.09 -5.75 4.08
C ALA A 166 -3.26 -6.79 5.20
N GLY A 167 -2.28 -6.91 6.09
CA GLY A 167 -2.30 -7.82 7.24
C GLY A 167 -1.84 -9.24 6.91
N TYR A 168 -2.61 -10.25 7.36
CA TYR A 168 -2.36 -11.67 7.10
C TYR A 168 -1.01 -12.22 7.58
N GLU A 169 -0.48 -11.69 8.67
CA GLU A 169 0.88 -12.03 9.13
C GLU A 169 1.07 -13.50 9.48
N THR A 170 -0.03 -14.23 9.72
CA THR A 170 -0.08 -15.66 10.02
C THR A 170 -0.20 -16.55 8.79
N VAL A 171 -0.44 -15.98 7.60
CA VAL A 171 -0.55 -16.72 6.34
C VAL A 171 0.85 -16.91 5.76
N GLY A 172 1.17 -18.13 5.36
CA GLY A 172 2.41 -18.45 4.68
C GLY A 172 2.31 -18.14 3.20
N LEU A 173 2.37 -16.88 2.79
CA LEU A 173 2.50 -16.58 1.36
C LEU A 173 3.90 -17.04 0.89
N HIS A 174 3.98 -18.23 0.30
CA HIS A 174 5.22 -18.85 -0.21
C HIS A 174 5.79 -18.19 -1.48
N ASN A 175 5.39 -16.94 -1.74
CA ASN A 175 5.74 -16.20 -2.94
C ASN A 175 7.19 -15.74 -2.89
N ALA A 176 7.73 -15.35 -4.05
CA ALA A 176 8.94 -14.55 -4.05
C ALA A 176 8.62 -13.21 -3.35
N LEU A 177 9.35 -12.89 -2.29
CA LEU A 177 9.21 -11.66 -1.53
C LEU A 177 10.47 -10.80 -1.71
N SER A 178 10.27 -9.50 -1.82
CA SER A 178 11.34 -8.50 -1.84
C SER A 178 11.20 -7.58 -0.62
N GLU A 179 12.30 -7.30 0.07
CA GLU A 179 12.30 -6.42 1.25
C GLU A 179 12.39 -4.93 0.86
N ASN A 180 12.86 -4.65 -0.36
CA ASN A 180 12.98 -3.29 -0.89
C ASN A 180 12.94 -3.29 -2.43
N VAL A 181 12.83 -2.08 -3.01
CA VAL A 181 12.75 -1.91 -4.47
C VAL A 181 14.05 -2.31 -5.19
N ALA A 182 15.22 -2.17 -4.56
CA ALA A 182 16.47 -2.60 -5.18
C ALA A 182 16.52 -4.12 -5.37
N ASP A 183 15.97 -4.89 -4.41
CA ASP A 183 15.83 -6.34 -4.52
C ASP A 183 14.77 -6.70 -5.57
N ALA A 184 13.62 -6.00 -5.56
CA ALA A 184 12.56 -6.22 -6.55
C ALA A 184 13.03 -5.99 -7.99
N ARG A 185 13.92 -5.01 -8.22
CA ARG A 185 14.54 -4.73 -9.54
C ARG A 185 15.47 -5.86 -10.02
N ARG A 186 16.07 -6.61 -9.10
CA ARG A 186 16.97 -7.73 -9.41
C ARG A 186 16.24 -9.07 -9.49
N ALA A 187 14.97 -9.11 -9.12
CA ALA A 187 14.18 -10.33 -9.14
C ALA A 187 14.02 -10.85 -10.57
N ASN A 188 14.10 -12.17 -10.73
CA ASN A 188 13.95 -12.88 -12.00
C ASN A 188 12.58 -13.57 -12.14
N ARG A 189 11.72 -13.42 -11.13
CA ARG A 189 10.38 -13.99 -11.08
C ARG A 189 9.40 -13.01 -10.43
N PRO A 190 8.10 -13.09 -10.77
CA PRO A 190 7.07 -12.27 -10.14
C PRO A 190 7.13 -12.34 -8.62
N ASN A 191 7.01 -11.18 -7.97
CA ASN A 191 7.15 -11.04 -6.52
C ASN A 191 6.26 -9.94 -5.94
N LEU A 192 6.13 -9.97 -4.62
CA LEU A 192 5.57 -8.90 -3.81
C LEU A 192 6.66 -8.20 -3.02
N LEU A 193 6.52 -6.89 -2.85
CA LEU A 193 7.33 -6.16 -1.88
C LEU A 193 6.67 -6.20 -0.51
N VAL A 194 7.42 -6.54 0.53
CA VAL A 194 6.92 -6.54 1.91
C VAL A 194 7.15 -5.18 2.53
N GLU A 195 6.08 -4.52 2.97
CA GLU A 195 6.15 -3.32 3.80
C GLU A 195 5.74 -3.66 5.23
N HIS A 196 6.59 -3.31 6.19
CA HIS A 196 6.25 -3.43 7.60
C HIS A 196 5.71 -2.11 8.15
N LEU A 197 4.44 -2.10 8.58
CA LEU A 197 3.89 -1.03 9.40
C LEU A 197 4.51 -1.12 10.80
N ALA A 198 5.48 -0.25 11.04
CA ALA A 198 6.29 -0.20 12.23
C ALA A 198 6.25 1.20 12.87
N ASP A 199 7.07 1.37 13.92
CA ASP A 199 7.42 2.68 14.45
C ASP A 199 8.05 3.57 13.35
N PHE A 200 7.85 4.88 13.41
CA PHE A 200 8.42 5.82 12.44
C PHE A 200 9.70 6.47 12.97
N SER A 201 10.60 6.84 12.07
CA SER A 201 11.88 7.47 12.40
C SER A 201 11.86 8.98 12.17
N LEU A 202 12.87 9.69 12.69
CA LEU A 202 13.10 11.09 12.33
C LEU A 202 13.25 11.29 10.82
N ARG A 203 13.88 10.32 10.14
CA ARG A 203 14.10 10.38 8.69
C ARG A 203 12.78 10.35 7.92
N ASP A 204 11.80 9.59 8.41
CA ASP A 204 10.48 9.53 7.79
C ASP A 204 9.75 10.87 7.87
N ILE A 205 9.91 11.58 8.99
CA ILE A 205 9.36 12.93 9.17
C ILE A 205 10.05 13.91 8.23
N GLU A 206 11.40 13.86 8.14
CA GLU A 206 12.14 14.71 7.21
C GLU A 206 11.71 14.51 5.76
N LEU A 207 11.50 13.27 5.33
CA LEU A 207 11.02 12.97 3.98
C LEU A 207 9.63 13.58 3.73
N SER A 208 8.74 13.46 4.70
CA SER A 208 7.38 14.00 4.63
C SER A 208 7.39 15.53 4.60
N VAL A 209 8.20 16.16 5.46
CA VAL A 209 8.39 17.61 5.53
C VAL A 209 9.02 18.13 4.24
N LYS A 210 10.02 17.42 3.69
CA LYS A 210 10.62 17.80 2.41
C LYS A 210 9.58 17.77 1.29
N ALA A 211 8.83 16.67 1.16
CA ALA A 211 7.83 16.52 0.12
C ALA A 211 6.73 17.60 0.23
N MET A 212 6.31 17.94 1.45
CA MET A 212 5.40 19.05 1.72
C MET A 212 6.01 20.40 1.32
N ALA A 213 7.22 20.70 1.76
CA ALA A 213 7.86 21.99 1.49
C ALA A 213 8.12 22.20 0.00
N ASP A 214 8.51 21.16 -0.73
CA ASP A 214 8.65 21.18 -2.19
C ASP A 214 7.29 21.43 -2.86
N ALA A 215 6.23 20.75 -2.43
CA ALA A 215 4.90 20.84 -3.04
C ALA A 215 4.20 22.18 -2.78
N LEU A 216 4.46 22.79 -1.63
CA LEU A 216 3.91 24.09 -1.23
C LEU A 216 4.83 25.27 -1.58
N ASP A 217 5.96 25.01 -2.27
CA ASP A 217 6.97 26.00 -2.66
C ASP A 217 7.44 26.89 -1.48
N LEU A 218 7.65 26.28 -0.30
CA LEU A 218 8.02 27.00 0.92
C LEU A 218 9.48 27.51 0.91
N GLY A 219 10.30 27.10 -0.07
CA GLY A 219 11.71 27.46 -0.15
C GLY A 219 12.58 26.91 1.00
N TRP A 220 12.11 25.90 1.73
CA TRP A 220 12.83 25.35 2.88
C TRP A 220 14.06 24.55 2.46
N GLY A 221 15.23 24.99 2.93
CA GLY A 221 16.48 24.25 2.78
C GLY A 221 16.58 23.02 3.72
N PRO A 222 17.61 22.16 3.52
CA PRO A 222 17.80 20.95 4.32
C PRO A 222 17.86 21.18 5.84
N GLU A 223 18.44 22.31 6.27
CA GLU A 223 18.53 22.67 7.69
C GLU A 223 17.16 22.95 8.31
N MET A 224 16.28 23.66 7.58
CA MET A 224 14.93 23.95 8.04
C MET A 224 14.10 22.66 8.13
N ILE A 225 14.18 21.80 7.10
CA ILE A 225 13.51 20.50 7.10
C ILE A 225 13.94 19.66 8.31
N ALA A 226 15.25 19.56 8.56
CA ALA A 226 15.79 18.83 9.71
C ALA A 226 15.45 19.49 11.05
N HIS A 227 15.33 20.82 11.09
CA HIS A 227 14.88 21.55 12.27
C HIS A 227 13.41 21.22 12.57
N THR A 228 12.50 21.37 11.61
CA THR A 228 11.07 21.09 11.75
C THR A 228 10.84 19.64 12.15
N ALA A 229 11.53 18.68 11.53
CA ALA A 229 11.41 17.27 11.89
C ALA A 229 11.83 17.00 13.34
N ARG A 230 12.98 17.55 13.79
CA ARG A 230 13.43 17.42 15.19
C ARG A 230 12.50 18.12 16.16
N PHE A 231 11.98 19.28 15.78
CA PHE A 231 11.04 20.05 16.59
C PHE A 231 9.73 19.29 16.81
N ALA A 232 9.23 18.60 15.78
CA ALA A 232 7.99 17.82 15.84
C ALA A 232 8.04 16.67 16.85
N VAL A 233 9.24 16.15 17.15
CA VAL A 233 9.44 15.03 18.08
C VAL A 233 10.12 15.40 19.39
N ARG A 234 10.44 16.68 19.63
CA ARG A 234 11.26 17.11 20.78
C ARG A 234 10.72 16.68 22.15
N ASN A 235 9.40 16.54 22.27
CA ASN A 235 8.70 16.17 23.51
C ASN A 235 8.07 14.77 23.43
N ILE A 236 8.45 13.98 22.43
CA ILE A 236 7.95 12.62 22.24
C ILE A 236 9.07 11.65 22.64
N PRO A 237 8.84 10.75 23.61
CA PRO A 237 9.84 9.77 23.98
C PRO A 237 10.07 8.80 22.82
N ALA A 238 11.33 8.63 22.41
CA ALA A 238 11.71 7.55 21.51
C ALA A 238 11.61 6.20 22.25
N LYS A 239 11.14 5.16 21.56
CA LYS A 239 11.09 3.80 22.11
C LYS A 239 12.47 3.14 22.12
N PHE A 240 13.11 3.12 20.96
CA PHE A 240 14.41 2.49 20.73
C PHE A 240 15.24 3.38 19.81
N GLY A 241 16.28 4.01 20.37
CA GLY A 241 17.14 4.92 19.61
C GLY A 241 16.36 6.12 19.07
N THR A 242 16.07 6.12 17.76
CA THR A 242 15.44 7.21 17.00
C THR A 242 14.06 6.85 16.44
N LEU A 243 13.44 5.77 16.93
CA LEU A 243 12.10 5.32 16.53
C LEU A 243 11.01 5.80 17.49
N TYR A 244 9.87 6.20 16.92
CA TYR A 244 8.71 6.77 17.61
C TYR A 244 7.45 5.93 17.39
N ASP A 245 6.64 5.79 18.44
CA ASP A 245 5.40 5.01 18.40
C ASP A 245 4.34 5.65 17.47
N PRO A 246 3.67 4.87 16.60
CA PRO A 246 2.60 5.35 15.70
C PRO A 246 1.47 6.13 16.38
N SER A 247 1.20 5.90 17.67
CA SER A 247 0.21 6.68 18.43
C SER A 247 0.52 8.18 18.48
N HIS A 248 1.77 8.58 18.25
CA HIS A 248 2.18 9.98 18.21
C HIS A 248 2.03 10.63 16.82
N PHE A 249 1.57 9.92 15.79
CA PHE A 249 1.43 10.46 14.44
C PHE A 249 0.61 11.75 14.38
N ARG A 250 -0.51 11.81 15.13
CA ARG A 250 -1.35 13.01 15.19
C ARG A 250 -0.57 14.20 15.73
N THR A 251 0.10 14.04 16.88
CA THR A 251 0.90 15.11 17.51
C THR A 251 2.00 15.62 16.57
N VAL A 252 2.75 14.71 15.94
CA VAL A 252 3.82 15.07 14.99
C VAL A 252 3.23 15.82 13.80
N SER A 253 2.14 15.31 13.24
CA SER A 253 1.48 15.92 12.08
C SER A 253 0.96 17.32 12.37
N ASP A 254 0.36 17.52 13.54
CA ASP A 254 -0.16 18.81 13.97
C ASP A 254 0.96 19.85 14.11
N ILE A 255 2.10 19.48 14.71
CA ILE A 255 3.26 20.36 14.85
C ILE A 255 3.85 20.71 13.48
N VAL A 256 4.05 19.73 12.60
CA VAL A 256 4.57 19.99 11.23
C VAL A 256 3.66 20.95 10.48
N ARG A 257 2.34 20.76 10.59
CA ARG A 257 1.33 21.62 9.95
C ARG A 257 1.39 23.05 10.48
N GLU A 258 1.50 23.23 11.80
CA GLU A 258 1.61 24.55 12.41
C GLU A 258 2.87 25.29 11.94
N GLU A 259 4.01 24.59 11.86
CA GLU A 259 5.26 25.18 11.37
C GLU A 259 5.15 25.61 9.90
N ALA A 260 4.53 24.79 9.05
CA ALA A 260 4.29 25.15 7.65
C ALA A 260 3.37 26.38 7.51
N ARG A 261 2.29 26.46 8.28
CA ARG A 261 1.37 27.61 8.23
C ARG A 261 2.03 28.92 8.66
N ARG A 262 3.01 28.87 9.58
CA ARG A 262 3.73 30.07 10.03
C ARG A 262 4.62 30.68 8.96
N THR A 263 5.09 29.88 8.01
CA THR A 263 6.01 30.32 6.96
C THR A 263 5.32 30.63 5.63
N MET A 264 4.06 30.20 5.45
CA MET A 264 3.29 30.57 4.26
C MET A 264 2.98 32.08 4.28
N PRO A 265 3.18 32.79 3.16
CA PRO A 265 2.76 34.18 3.03
C PRO A 265 1.24 34.30 3.18
N SER A 266 0.80 35.32 3.91
CA SER A 266 -0.62 35.64 4.14
C SER A 266 -1.33 36.08 2.87
#